data_AF-A0AAV0TJ58-F1
#
_entry.id   AF-A0AAV0TJ58-F1
#
_cell.length_a   1.000
_cell.length_b   1.000
_cell.length_c   1.000
_cell.angle_alpha   90.00
_cell.angle_beta   90.00
_cell.angle_gamma   90.00
#
_symmetry.space_group_name_H-M   'P 1'
#
loop_
_entity.id
_entity.type
_entity.pdbx_description
1 polymer ?
#
loop_
_entity_poly.entity_id
_entity_poly.type
_entity_poly.pdbx_seq_one_letter_code
_entity_poly.pdbx_strand_id
1 'polypeptide(L)'
;MASDHKAVIGDKVWMAGNNVEGLDAVALEQFTIAVEDAGKALICMDADDDLRAVFSPSQTPHAKSLTVLGEAGRHGACDRVWKVADNTAATTTTYAVAERLERAVSTAVGVLPPHRSPDIPW
;
A
#
# COMPACT_ATOMS: atom_id res chain seq x y z
N MET A 1 7.32 3.47 38.35
CA MET A 1 6.73 4.29 37.27
C MET A 1 7.20 3.66 35.98
N ALA A 2 6.28 3.19 35.13
CA ALA A 2 6.67 2.76 33.78
C ALA A 2 7.11 4.03 33.04
N SER A 3 8.31 4.05 32.47
CA SER A 3 8.67 5.09 31.50
C SER A 3 7.70 4.95 30.33
N ASP A 4 6.99 6.02 30.02
CA ASP A 4 6.14 6.07 28.83
C ASP A 4 7.07 6.07 27.62
N HIS A 5 7.30 4.89 27.05
CA HIS A 5 8.02 4.73 25.80
C HIS A 5 7.09 5.13 24.65
N LYS A 6 7.58 6.02 23.79
CA LYS A 6 6.84 6.45 22.60
C LYS A 6 7.20 5.51 21.45
N ALA A 7 6.18 4.95 20.80
CA ALA A 7 6.32 4.19 19.57
C ALA A 7 5.41 4.78 18.49
N VAL A 8 5.98 5.00 17.32
CA VAL A 8 5.35 5.52 16.12
C VAL A 8 5.49 4.45 15.04
N ILE A 9 4.39 4.16 14.36
CA ILE A 9 4.33 3.22 13.24
C ILE A 9 3.67 3.94 12.07
N GLY A 10 4.24 3.81 10.87
CA GLY A 10 3.78 4.54 9.71
C GLY A 10 4.74 4.42 8.52
N ASP A 11 4.38 5.06 7.42
CA ASP A 11 5.27 5.16 6.26
C ASP A 11 6.43 6.15 6.52
N LYS A 12 7.35 6.26 5.55
CA LYS A 12 8.52 7.13 5.65
C LYS A 12 8.14 8.62 5.78
N VAL A 13 7.01 9.05 5.20
CA VAL A 13 6.52 10.43 5.28
C VAL A 13 6.04 10.74 6.69
N TRP A 14 5.27 9.82 7.29
CA TRP A 14 4.81 9.93 8.67
C TRP A 14 5.98 9.95 9.66
N MET A 15 6.99 9.10 9.45
CA MET A 15 8.20 9.11 10.29
C MET A 15 8.97 10.43 10.21
N ALA A 16 9.13 10.97 8.99
CA ALA A 16 9.78 12.27 8.81
C ALA A 16 9.03 13.39 9.54
N GLY A 17 7.69 13.37 9.51
CA GLY A 17 6.86 14.30 10.26
C GLY A 17 6.94 14.15 11.79
N ASN A 18 7.46 13.04 12.30
CA ASN A 18 7.65 12.75 13.72
C ASN A 18 9.09 12.91 14.21
N ASN A 19 10.00 13.44 13.38
CA ASN A 19 11.43 13.65 13.68
C ASN A 19 12.21 12.36 14.01
N VAL A 20 11.88 11.24 13.36
CA VAL A 20 12.58 9.98 13.58
C VAL A 20 13.99 10.00 12.98
N GLU A 21 15.00 9.59 13.75
CA GLU A 21 16.39 9.46 13.32
C GLU A 21 16.63 8.19 12.48
N GLY A 22 17.60 8.23 11.57
CA GLY A 22 18.02 7.08 10.75
C GLY A 22 17.21 6.84 9.46
N LEU A 23 16.33 7.76 9.08
CA LEU A 23 15.52 7.68 7.85
C LEU A 23 16.32 7.95 6.56
N ASP A 24 17.49 8.57 6.66
CA ASP A 24 18.40 8.94 5.57
C ASP A 24 19.47 7.89 5.28
N ALA A 25 19.46 6.77 6.01
CA ALA A 25 20.39 5.68 5.78
C ALA A 25 20.28 5.15 4.34
N VAL A 26 21.41 5.10 3.61
CA VAL A 26 21.46 4.61 2.23
C VAL A 26 20.87 3.19 2.11
N ALA A 27 21.11 2.33 3.10
CA ALA A 27 20.55 0.99 3.14
C ALA A 27 19.01 1.00 3.23
N LEU A 28 18.42 1.95 3.97
CA LEU A 28 16.97 2.11 4.06
C LEU A 28 16.39 2.59 2.74
N GLU A 29 17.06 3.54 2.07
CA GLU A 29 16.64 4.01 0.74
C GLU A 29 16.65 2.87 -0.29
N GLN A 30 17.73 2.10 -0.35
CA GLN A 30 17.83 0.93 -1.22
C GLN A 30 16.76 -0.13 -0.92
N PHE A 31 16.48 -0.37 0.36
CA PHE A 31 15.43 -1.30 0.77
C PHE A 31 14.04 -0.78 0.39
N THR A 32 13.80 0.53 0.55
CA THR A 32 12.54 1.19 0.16
C THR A 32 12.27 1.00 -1.32
N ILE A 33 13.25 1.31 -2.16
CA ILE A 33 13.14 1.13 -3.62
C ILE A 33 12.82 -0.33 -3.97
N ALA A 34 13.56 -1.29 -3.40
CA ALA A 34 13.35 -2.71 -3.67
C ALA A 34 11.95 -3.21 -3.24
N VAL A 35 11.43 -2.69 -2.12
CA VAL A 35 10.10 -3.02 -1.59
C VAL A 35 9.00 -2.45 -2.47
N GLU A 36 9.13 -1.19 -2.89
CA GLU A 36 8.15 -0.50 -3.73
C GLU A 36 8.13 -1.04 -5.16
N ASP A 37 9.30 -1.34 -5.74
CA ASP A 37 9.43 -2.01 -7.04
C ASP A 37 8.79 -3.40 -7.02
N ALA A 38 8.91 -4.13 -5.89
CA ALA A 38 8.23 -5.39 -5.67
C ALA A 38 6.73 -5.23 -5.35
N GLY A 39 6.23 -4.00 -5.28
CA GLY A 39 4.82 -3.72 -5.07
C GLY A 39 4.29 -3.89 -3.67
N LYS A 40 5.18 -3.84 -2.71
CA LYS A 40 4.84 -3.97 -1.30
C LYS A 40 4.84 -2.60 -0.67
N ALA A 41 4.10 -2.47 0.42
CA ALA A 41 4.20 -1.26 1.23
C ALA A 41 5.44 -1.35 2.12
N LEU A 42 5.99 -0.19 2.47
CA LEU A 42 7.01 -0.06 3.50
C LEU A 42 6.35 0.51 4.77
N ILE A 43 6.57 -0.12 5.91
CA ILE A 43 6.13 0.39 7.21
C ILE A 43 7.35 0.48 8.10
N CYS A 44 7.60 1.66 8.66
CA CYS A 44 8.64 1.91 9.63
C CYS A 44 8.06 1.85 11.04
N MET A 45 8.90 1.52 12.01
CA MET A 45 8.59 1.60 13.43
C MET A 45 9.77 2.26 14.16
N ASP A 46 9.46 3.29 14.92
CA ASP A 46 10.40 3.90 15.87
C ASP A 46 10.16 3.38 17.30
N ALA A 47 11.14 3.62 18.16
CA ALA A 47 10.95 3.63 19.60
C ALA A 47 11.89 4.66 20.20
N ASP A 48 11.29 5.62 20.90
CA ASP A 48 11.97 6.79 21.46
C ASP A 48 12.73 7.59 20.38
N ASP A 49 12.02 7.90 19.29
CA ASP A 49 12.46 8.71 18.13
C ASP A 49 13.60 8.10 17.28
N ASP A 50 14.06 6.89 17.60
CA ASP A 50 15.00 6.11 16.77
C ASP A 50 14.27 5.08 15.91
N LEU A 51 14.60 4.99 14.62
CA LEU A 51 14.14 3.89 13.76
C LEU A 51 14.61 2.53 14.31
N ARG A 52 13.66 1.66 14.66
CA ARG A 52 13.95 0.32 15.21
C ARG A 52 13.73 -0.81 14.22
N ALA A 53 12.71 -0.69 13.37
CA ALA A 53 12.35 -1.75 12.45
C ALA A 53 11.69 -1.21 11.20
N VAL A 54 11.78 -2.02 10.14
CA VAL A 54 11.11 -1.79 8.87
C VAL A 54 10.46 -3.08 8.41
N PHE A 55 9.19 -2.99 8.05
CA PHE A 55 8.35 -4.09 7.61
C PHE A 55 7.92 -3.88 6.17
N SER A 56 7.77 -4.98 5.44
CA SER A 56 7.25 -4.96 4.07
C SER A 56 6.07 -5.93 3.95
N PRO A 57 4.86 -5.53 4.35
CA PRO A 57 3.69 -6.38 4.20
C PRO A 57 3.38 -6.59 2.71
N SER A 58 3.24 -7.86 2.33
CA SER A 58 2.75 -8.24 1.01
C SER A 58 1.22 -8.13 0.98
N GLN A 59 0.69 -7.33 0.06
CA GLN A 59 -0.73 -7.31 -0.26
C GLN A 59 -1.00 -8.30 -1.40
N THR A 60 -1.43 -9.52 -1.06
CA THR A 60 -1.89 -10.48 -2.08
C THR A 60 -3.42 -10.37 -2.22
N PRO A 61 -3.95 -10.18 -3.45
CA PRO A 61 -5.40 -10.20 -3.67
C PRO A 61 -5.97 -11.55 -3.23
N HIS A 62 -7.09 -11.52 -2.50
CA HIS A 62 -7.74 -12.74 -2.07
C HIS A 62 -8.26 -13.53 -3.28
N ALA A 63 -7.95 -14.84 -3.35
CA ALA A 63 -8.27 -15.67 -4.51
C ALA A 63 -9.76 -15.62 -4.89
N LYS A 64 -10.65 -15.66 -3.89
CA LYS A 64 -12.11 -15.54 -4.10
C LYS A 64 -12.51 -14.23 -4.80
N SER A 65 -11.86 -13.12 -4.47
CA SER A 65 -12.16 -11.82 -5.11
C SER A 65 -11.80 -11.84 -6.59
N LEU A 66 -10.69 -12.48 -6.94
CA LEU A 66 -10.27 -12.64 -8.33
C LEU A 66 -11.25 -13.54 -9.10
N THR A 67 -11.70 -14.65 -8.51
CA THR A 67 -12.71 -15.53 -9.11
C THR A 67 -14.00 -14.76 -9.42
N VAL A 68 -14.55 -14.05 -8.44
CA VAL A 68 -15.79 -13.28 -8.59
C VAL A 68 -15.65 -12.19 -9.66
N LEU A 69 -14.53 -11.45 -9.65
CA LEU A 69 -14.28 -10.41 -10.65
C LEU A 69 -14.12 -11.00 -12.06
N GLY A 70 -13.48 -12.16 -12.18
CA GLY A 70 -13.32 -12.87 -13.45
C GLY A 70 -14.65 -13.36 -14.00
N GLU A 71 -15.50 -13.96 -13.16
CA GLU A 71 -16.85 -14.38 -13.54
C GLU A 71 -17.73 -13.19 -13.94
N ALA A 72 -17.74 -12.12 -13.14
CA ALA A 72 -18.49 -10.90 -13.46
C ALA A 72 -18.07 -10.29 -14.81
N GLY A 73 -16.77 -10.32 -15.14
CA GLY A 73 -16.27 -9.91 -16.45
C GLY A 73 -16.76 -10.80 -17.59
N ARG A 74 -16.69 -12.13 -17.44
CA ARG A 74 -17.17 -13.08 -18.47
C ARG A 74 -18.66 -12.96 -18.76
N HIS A 75 -19.45 -12.55 -17.77
CA HIS A 75 -20.89 -12.34 -17.91
C HIS A 75 -21.27 -10.92 -18.37
N GLY A 76 -20.30 -10.05 -18.67
CA GLY A 76 -20.57 -8.66 -19.06
C GLY A 76 -21.19 -7.81 -17.94
N ALA A 77 -21.09 -8.26 -16.68
CA ALA A 77 -21.62 -7.54 -15.52
C ALA A 77 -20.62 -6.51 -14.97
N CYS A 78 -19.35 -6.58 -15.40
CA CYS A 78 -18.28 -5.71 -14.95
C CYS A 78 -17.25 -5.51 -16.05
N ASP A 79 -17.43 -4.47 -16.87
CA ASP A 79 -16.51 -4.14 -17.98
C ASP A 79 -15.25 -3.40 -17.50
N ARG A 80 -15.32 -2.70 -16.37
CA ARG A 80 -14.22 -1.93 -15.79
C ARG A 80 -14.00 -2.27 -14.32
N VAL A 81 -12.74 -2.45 -13.94
CA VAL A 81 -12.32 -2.65 -12.54
C VAL A 81 -11.48 -1.49 -12.09
N TRP A 82 -11.81 -0.96 -10.93
CA TRP A 82 -11.03 0.06 -10.25
C TRP A 82 -10.53 -0.48 -8.93
N LYS A 83 -9.22 -0.37 -8.69
CA LYS A 83 -8.63 -0.51 -7.36
C LYS A 83 -8.48 0.88 -6.76
N VAL A 84 -9.11 1.08 -5.60
CA VAL A 84 -8.96 2.31 -4.81
C VAL A 84 -8.13 1.98 -3.58
N ALA A 85 -7.07 2.74 -3.33
CA ALA A 85 -6.17 2.52 -2.21
C ALA A 85 -5.58 3.83 -1.69
N ASP A 86 -5.10 3.77 -0.45
CA ASP A 86 -4.46 4.87 0.28
C ASP A 86 -2.94 4.87 0.15
N ASN A 87 -2.33 3.81 -0.40
CA ASN A 87 -0.87 3.64 -0.48
C ASN A 87 -0.33 3.46 -1.90
N THR A 88 0.95 3.76 -2.09
CA THR A 88 1.68 3.65 -3.38
C THR A 88 1.86 2.20 -3.85
N ALA A 89 1.95 1.25 -2.90
CA ALA A 89 1.96 -0.20 -3.16
C ALA A 89 0.72 -0.70 -3.93
N ALA A 90 -0.34 0.10 -3.97
CA ALA A 90 -1.54 -0.18 -4.72
C ALA A 90 -1.32 -0.36 -6.22
N THR A 91 -0.36 0.37 -6.82
CA THR A 91 -0.11 0.33 -8.26
C THR A 91 0.41 -1.04 -8.70
N THR A 92 1.42 -1.58 -8.02
CA THR A 92 1.99 -2.89 -8.38
C THR A 92 1.04 -4.04 -8.08
N THR A 93 0.30 -3.94 -6.98
CA THR A 93 -0.76 -4.92 -6.71
C THR A 93 -1.92 -4.81 -7.69
N THR A 94 -2.19 -3.65 -8.28
CA THR A 94 -3.11 -3.55 -9.43
C THR A 94 -2.59 -4.32 -10.63
N TYR A 95 -1.31 -4.19 -10.99
CA TYR A 95 -0.74 -4.99 -12.08
C TYR A 95 -0.88 -6.49 -11.82
N ALA A 96 -0.62 -6.95 -10.59
CA ALA A 96 -0.80 -8.34 -10.19
C ALA A 96 -2.27 -8.83 -10.19
N VAL A 97 -3.24 -7.91 -10.07
CA VAL A 97 -4.67 -8.21 -10.25
C VAL A 97 -5.02 -8.23 -11.73
N ALA A 98 -4.53 -7.26 -12.52
CA ALA A 98 -4.78 -7.15 -13.95
C ALA A 98 -4.26 -8.38 -14.71
N GLU A 99 -3.05 -8.84 -14.40
CA GLU A 99 -2.46 -10.06 -14.95
C GLU A 99 -3.36 -11.27 -14.67
N ARG A 100 -3.78 -11.46 -13.42
CA ARG A 100 -4.62 -12.61 -13.02
C ARG A 100 -6.04 -12.57 -13.58
N LEU A 101 -6.56 -11.38 -13.88
CA LEU A 101 -7.87 -11.22 -14.51
C LEU A 101 -7.78 -11.19 -16.04
N GLU A 102 -6.57 -11.20 -16.61
CA GLU A 102 -6.29 -11.05 -18.05
C GLU A 102 -7.01 -9.81 -18.65
N ARG A 103 -7.10 -8.73 -17.87
CA ARG A 103 -7.80 -7.50 -18.29
C ARG A 103 -7.22 -6.25 -17.63
N ALA A 104 -7.51 -5.09 -18.24
CA ALA A 104 -7.12 -3.81 -17.68
C ALA A 104 -7.82 -3.54 -16.32
N VAL A 105 -7.05 -3.06 -15.36
CA VAL A 105 -7.52 -2.60 -14.05
C VAL A 105 -6.95 -1.21 -13.81
N SER A 106 -7.82 -0.25 -13.51
CA SER A 106 -7.41 1.12 -13.19
C SER A 106 -7.13 1.26 -11.70
N THR A 107 -6.20 2.14 -11.32
CA THR A 107 -5.88 2.42 -9.90
C THR A 107 -6.12 3.88 -9.56
N ALA A 108 -6.78 4.13 -8.42
CA ALA A 108 -6.77 5.42 -7.75
C ALA A 108 -5.98 5.29 -6.45
N VAL A 109 -4.96 6.14 -6.27
CA VAL A 109 -4.04 6.14 -5.12
C VAL A 109 -4.21 7.43 -4.32
N GLY A 110 -4.11 7.36 -2.99
CA GLY A 110 -4.15 8.53 -2.10
C GLY A 110 -5.55 8.86 -1.56
N VAL A 111 -6.47 7.90 -1.55
CA VAL A 111 -7.83 8.11 -1.02
C VAL A 111 -7.84 7.89 0.50
N LEU A 112 -7.70 8.97 1.26
CA LEU A 112 -7.76 8.99 2.73
C LEU A 112 -9.20 8.80 3.25
N PRO A 113 -9.45 8.06 4.36
CA PRO A 113 -10.74 8.12 5.06
C PRO A 113 -10.93 9.53 5.69
N PRO A 114 -12.11 10.20 5.60
CA PRO A 114 -13.46 9.72 5.23
C PRO A 114 -13.86 9.98 3.77
N HIS A 115 -12.93 10.32 2.88
CA HIS A 115 -13.19 10.67 1.47
C HIS A 115 -13.41 9.45 0.55
N ARG A 116 -14.05 8.37 1.04
CA ARG A 116 -14.45 7.23 0.21
C ARG A 116 -15.55 7.54 -0.83
N SER A 117 -15.88 8.81 -1.01
CA SER A 117 -16.58 9.31 -2.20
C SER A 117 -15.75 10.38 -2.89
N PRO A 118 -14.70 10.02 -3.65
CA PRO A 118 -14.32 10.80 -4.81
C PRO A 118 -15.29 10.44 -5.95
N ASP A 119 -15.68 11.42 -6.75
CA ASP A 119 -16.39 11.19 -8.02
C ASP A 119 -15.54 10.29 -8.92
N ILE A 120 -15.73 8.98 -8.81
CA ILE A 120 -15.21 8.02 -9.78
C ILE A 120 -16.02 8.26 -11.05
N PRO A 121 -15.40 8.64 -12.18
CA PRO A 121 -16.14 8.80 -13.43
C PRO A 121 -16.68 7.43 -13.85
N TRP A 122 -17.98 7.22 -13.62
CA TRP A 122 -18.73 6.03 -14.02
C TRP A 122 -18.63 5.80 -15.53
#